data_AF-A0AAV3YB03-F1
#
_entry.id   AF-A0AAV3YB03-F1
#
_cell.length_a   1.000
_cell.length_b   1.000
_cell.length_c   1.000
_cell.angle_alpha   90.00
_cell.angle_beta   90.00
_cell.angle_gamma   90.00
#
_symmetry.space_group_name_H-M   'P 1'
#
loop_
_entity.id
_entity.type
_entity.pdbx_description
1 polymer ?
#
loop_
_entity_poly.entity_id
_entity_poly.type
_entity_poly.pdbx_seq_one_letter_code
_entity_poly.pdbx_strand_id
1 'polypeptide(L)'
;MILVFLCVAVFNKNSCCRGRSKSHNKDCNFHGKTHKHRTSFQHPPGSCRQYKCHNGAAQPYRFDCAFRGRCYELNLIARLWSGNYRCVPDGDRSKFVRIFKDCTFHGKTYKNGKTAFHPPDGCREYMCNDGKMEFIFHLRPSELLSLHADETFD
;
A
#
# COMPACT_ATOMS: atom_id res chain seq x y z
N MET A 1 5.03 37.52 49.04
CA MET A 1 3.98 37.58 47.99
C MET A 1 4.56 37.06 46.69
N ILE A 2 4.20 35.84 46.31
CA ILE A 2 4.63 35.20 45.06
C ILE A 2 3.65 35.63 43.98
N LEU A 3 4.12 36.43 43.01
CA LEU A 3 3.31 36.78 41.84
C LEU A 3 3.40 35.62 40.83
N VAL A 4 2.34 34.82 40.78
CA VAL A 4 2.16 33.76 39.78
C VAL A 4 1.65 34.43 38.50
N PHE A 5 2.49 34.51 37.47
CA PHE A 5 2.05 34.91 36.13
C PHE A 5 1.37 33.72 35.43
N LEU A 6 0.04 33.69 35.52
CA LEU A 6 -0.82 32.92 34.62
C LEU A 6 -0.77 33.53 33.22
N CYS A 7 -0.10 32.88 32.27
CA CYS A 7 -0.29 33.18 30.85
C CYS A 7 -1.58 32.52 30.36
N VAL A 8 -2.65 33.31 30.32
CA VAL A 8 -3.89 33.01 29.60
C VAL A 8 -3.59 33.07 28.10
N ALA A 9 -3.69 31.93 27.40
CA ALA A 9 -3.58 31.87 25.95
C ALA A 9 -4.87 32.41 25.31
N VAL A 10 -4.84 33.68 24.87
CA VAL A 10 -5.86 34.25 23.99
C VAL A 10 -5.45 34.00 22.54
N PHE A 11 -6.14 33.07 21.89
CA PHE A 11 -6.13 32.92 20.44
C PHE A 11 -6.80 34.14 19.80
N ASN A 12 -6.05 34.98 19.08
CA ASN A 12 -6.65 35.84 18.06
C ASN A 12 -5.71 36.05 16.87
N LYS A 13 -6.33 36.03 15.68
CA LYS A 13 -5.77 35.99 14.34
C LYS A 13 -5.04 37.29 13.97
N ASN A 14 -4.19 37.17 12.96
CA ASN A 14 -3.51 38.22 12.21
C ASN A 14 -2.30 38.86 12.90
N SER A 15 -1.18 38.16 12.87
CA SER A 15 0.12 38.82 12.77
C SER A 15 0.95 38.17 11.67
N CYS A 16 0.90 38.78 10.49
CA CYS A 16 1.93 38.59 9.47
C CYS A 16 3.22 39.22 9.98
N CYS A 17 3.91 38.53 10.90
CA CYS A 17 5.32 38.82 11.14
C CYS A 17 6.07 38.45 9.86
N ARG A 18 6.30 39.44 9.00
CA ARG A 18 7.38 39.48 8.00
C ARG A 18 8.71 39.50 8.76
N GLY A 19 8.98 38.45 9.54
CA GLY A 19 10.33 38.12 9.93
C GLY A 19 11.04 37.72 8.65
N ARG A 20 12.11 38.43 8.29
CA ARG A 20 13.14 37.86 7.43
C ARG A 20 13.63 36.61 8.18
N SER A 21 13.01 35.46 7.94
CA SER A 21 13.54 34.17 8.33
C SER A 21 14.86 34.05 7.61
N LYS A 22 15.96 34.41 8.28
CA LYS A 22 17.27 33.90 7.96
C LYS A 22 17.06 32.39 7.96
N SER A 23 16.97 31.79 6.77
CA SER A 23 16.89 30.35 6.59
C SER A 23 18.22 29.81 7.10
N HIS A 24 18.32 29.62 8.41
CA HIS A 24 19.49 29.01 9.01
C HIS A 24 19.49 27.59 8.47
N ASN A 25 20.48 27.29 7.63
CA ASN A 25 20.78 25.96 7.15
C ASN A 25 21.11 25.09 8.37
N LYS A 26 20.06 24.57 9.02
CA LYS A 26 20.17 23.77 10.23
C LYS A 26 20.30 22.30 9.85
N ASP A 27 21.25 21.65 10.51
CA ASP A 27 21.41 20.21 10.50
C ASP A 27 20.25 19.55 11.26
N CYS A 28 19.93 18.32 10.88
CA CYS A 28 18.82 17.56 11.45
C CYS A 28 19.36 16.54 12.44
N ASN A 29 18.79 16.48 13.63
CA ASN A 29 19.01 15.36 14.55
C ASN A 29 17.88 14.34 14.35
N PHE A 30 18.22 13.16 13.83
CA PHE A 30 17.28 12.11 13.51
C PHE A 30 17.74 10.79 14.11
N HIS A 31 16.94 10.22 15.01
CA HIS A 31 17.28 9.00 15.77
C HIS A 31 18.69 9.05 16.42
N GLY A 32 19.06 10.20 16.99
CA GLY A 32 20.34 10.39 17.67
C GLY A 32 21.55 10.60 16.75
N LYS A 33 21.35 10.72 15.43
CA LYS A 33 22.39 11.05 14.45
C LYS A 33 22.17 12.43 13.86
N THR A 34 23.26 13.20 13.75
CA THR A 34 23.25 14.51 13.10
C THR A 34 23.51 14.37 11.60
N HIS A 35 22.59 14.90 10.79
CA HIS A 35 22.67 14.92 9.33
C HIS A 35 22.76 16.36 8.83
N LYS A 36 23.71 16.63 7.94
CA LYS A 36 23.94 17.99 7.43
C LYS A 36 22.74 18.50 6.62
N HIS A 37 22.47 19.80 6.68
CA HIS A 37 21.45 20.43 5.84
C HIS A 37 21.57 20.01 4.37
N ARG A 38 20.44 19.65 3.74
CA ARG A 38 20.29 19.15 2.35
C ARG A 38 20.90 17.78 2.06
N THR A 39 21.49 17.10 3.03
CA THR A 39 21.97 15.73 2.82
C THR A 39 20.83 14.73 2.81
N SER A 40 20.95 13.73 1.95
CA SER A 40 20.07 12.57 1.91
C SER A 40 20.74 11.40 2.62
N PHE A 41 19.94 10.60 3.34
CA PHE A 41 20.43 9.43 4.06
C PHE A 41 19.36 8.34 4.12
N GLN A 42 19.77 7.10 4.37
CA GLN A 42 18.87 5.98 4.55
C GLN A 42 18.58 5.72 6.03
N HIS A 43 17.34 5.37 6.35
CA HIS A 43 17.01 4.88 7.68
C HIS A 43 15.85 3.86 7.65
N PRO A 44 16.04 2.65 8.22
CA PRO A 44 17.30 2.12 8.75
C PRO A 44 18.38 1.93 7.67
N PRO A 45 19.68 1.79 8.02
CA PRO A 45 20.75 1.53 7.05
C PRO A 45 20.45 0.27 6.22
N GLY A 46 20.69 0.34 4.90
CA GLY A 46 20.38 -0.76 3.98
C GLY A 46 18.90 -0.91 3.62
N SER A 47 18.03 -0.03 4.13
CA SER A 47 16.65 0.05 3.67
C SER A 47 16.53 0.88 2.39
N CYS A 48 15.44 0.66 1.66
CA CYS A 48 15.10 1.44 0.49
C CYS A 48 14.52 2.83 0.82
N ARG A 49 14.38 3.18 2.10
CA ARG A 49 13.81 4.46 2.51
C ARG A 49 14.88 5.53 2.60
N GLN A 50 14.64 6.66 1.94
CA GLN A 50 15.53 7.81 1.99
C GLN A 50 14.84 9.02 2.63
N TYR A 51 15.59 9.67 3.49
CA TYR A 51 15.24 10.92 4.14
C TYR A 51 16.14 12.02 3.61
N LYS A 52 15.63 13.24 3.58
CA LYS A 52 16.38 14.45 3.28
C LYS A 52 16.29 15.40 4.45
N CYS A 53 17.44 15.86 4.92
CA CYS A 53 17.50 16.88 5.95
C CYS A 53 17.20 18.25 5.34
N HIS A 54 16.18 18.95 5.85
CA HIS A 54 15.84 20.30 5.42
C HIS A 54 15.48 21.17 6.63
N ASN A 55 16.24 22.25 6.83
CA ASN A 55 16.04 23.24 7.90
C ASN A 55 15.80 22.65 9.31
N GLY A 56 16.62 21.65 9.69
CA GLY A 56 16.53 20.99 10.99
C GLY A 56 15.50 19.86 11.09
N ALA A 57 14.68 19.64 10.07
CA ALA A 57 13.74 18.52 10.00
C ALA A 57 14.21 17.46 8.99
N ALA A 58 14.27 16.20 9.41
CA ALA A 58 14.42 15.07 8.50
C ALA A 58 13.05 14.72 7.92
N GLN A 59 12.89 14.90 6.61
CA GLN A 59 11.65 14.58 5.91
C GLN A 59 11.87 13.35 5.02
N PRO A 60 10.91 12.43 4.94
CA PRO A 60 10.98 11.38 3.94
C PRO A 60 10.95 12.02 2.55
N TYR A 61 11.93 11.68 1.73
CA TYR A 61 12.10 12.24 0.39
C TYR A 61 11.92 11.17 -0.69
N ARG A 62 12.20 9.91 -0.35
CA ARG A 62 11.92 8.76 -1.21
C ARG A 62 11.47 7.58 -0.37
N PHE A 63 10.28 7.09 -0.63
CA PHE A 63 9.84 5.79 -0.14
C PHE A 63 9.93 4.84 -1.31
N ASP A 64 10.49 3.66 -1.06
CA ASP A 64 10.61 2.61 -2.04
C ASP A 64 10.25 1.29 -1.36
N CYS A 65 9.66 0.36 -2.09
CA CYS A 65 9.46 -1.00 -1.59
C CYS A 65 10.74 -1.80 -1.75
N ALA A 66 11.01 -2.70 -0.80
CA ALA A 66 12.14 -3.62 -0.87
C ALA A 66 11.68 -5.03 -1.25
N PHE A 67 12.30 -5.63 -2.27
CA PHE A 67 12.08 -7.05 -2.60
C PHE A 67 13.38 -7.69 -3.08
N ARG A 68 13.79 -8.80 -2.43
CA ARG A 68 15.04 -9.53 -2.72
C ARG A 68 16.28 -8.61 -2.81
N GLY A 69 16.41 -7.67 -1.88
CA GLY A 69 17.54 -6.72 -1.83
C GLY A 69 17.50 -5.60 -2.86
N ARG A 70 16.44 -5.48 -3.66
CA ARG A 70 16.25 -4.38 -4.62
C ARG A 70 15.22 -3.39 -4.14
N CYS A 71 15.43 -2.13 -4.49
CA CYS A 71 14.53 -1.01 -4.20
C CYS A 71 13.67 -0.66 -5.41
N TYR A 72 12.38 -0.47 -5.17
CA TYR A 72 11.38 -0.19 -6.19
C TYR A 72 10.65 1.08 -5.82
N GLU A 73 10.53 2.01 -6.78
CA GLU A 73 9.88 3.29 -6.56
C GLU A 73 8.42 3.15 -6.13
N LEU A 74 7.94 4.11 -5.33
CA LEU A 74 6.51 4.25 -5.07
C LEU A 74 5.70 4.28 -6.37
N ASN A 75 4.54 3.64 -6.34
CA ASN A 75 3.60 3.48 -7.45
C ASN A 75 4.14 2.68 -8.65
N LEU A 76 5.39 2.22 -8.63
CA LEU A 76 5.91 1.32 -9.64
C LEU A 76 5.11 0.01 -9.64
N ILE A 77 4.71 -0.42 -10.84
CA ILE A 77 4.11 -1.74 -11.06
C ILE A 77 5.23 -2.69 -11.46
N ALA A 78 5.51 -3.68 -10.63
CA ALA A 78 6.50 -4.71 -10.88
C ALA A 78 5.82 -6.08 -11.01
N ARG A 79 6.30 -6.90 -11.95
CA ARG A 79 5.93 -8.31 -12.01
C ARG A 79 6.78 -9.06 -10.99
N LEU A 80 6.16 -9.47 -9.88
CA LEU A 80 6.80 -10.20 -8.80
C LEU A 80 6.10 -11.55 -8.62
N TRP A 81 6.89 -12.59 -8.34
CA TRP A 81 6.38 -13.98 -8.30
C TRP A 81 5.58 -14.33 -9.57
N SER A 82 4.27 -14.57 -9.45
CA SER A 82 3.35 -14.89 -10.54
C SER A 82 2.37 -13.77 -10.90
N GLY A 83 2.48 -12.59 -10.29
CA GLY A 83 1.49 -11.51 -10.43
C GLY A 83 2.10 -10.13 -10.65
N ASN A 84 1.23 -9.15 -10.88
CA ASN A 84 1.61 -7.74 -10.89
C ASN A 84 1.40 -7.16 -9.49
N TYR A 85 2.35 -6.36 -9.01
CA TYR A 85 2.31 -5.73 -7.70
C TYR A 85 2.62 -4.26 -7.82
N ARG A 86 1.90 -3.42 -7.06
CA ARG A 86 2.16 -2.00 -6.93
C ARG A 86 2.84 -1.73 -5.60
N CYS A 87 3.92 -0.97 -5.62
CA CYS A 87 4.47 -0.41 -4.40
C CYS A 87 3.58 0.76 -3.91
N VAL A 88 3.01 0.66 -2.71
CA VAL A 88 2.13 1.69 -2.14
C VAL A 88 2.59 2.11 -0.74
N PRO A 89 2.30 3.35 -0.30
CA PRO A 89 2.54 3.77 1.07
C PRO A 89 1.65 2.99 2.05
N ASP A 90 2.15 2.77 3.26
CA ASP A 90 1.49 2.06 4.36
C ASP A 90 1.87 2.71 5.69
N GLY A 91 1.21 3.83 6.01
CA GLY A 91 1.63 4.73 7.08
C GLY A 91 3.06 5.22 6.84
N ASP A 92 3.94 4.97 7.80
CA ASP A 92 5.36 5.30 7.68
C ASP A 92 6.16 4.27 6.85
N ARG A 93 5.53 3.24 6.27
CA ARG A 93 6.17 2.18 5.49
C ARG A 93 5.69 2.17 4.04
N SER A 94 6.25 1.25 3.26
CA SER A 94 5.81 0.94 1.90
C SER A 94 5.65 -0.58 1.80
N LYS A 95 4.67 -1.03 1.02
CA LYS A 95 4.43 -2.46 0.78
C LYS A 95 4.02 -2.72 -0.66
N PHE A 96 4.30 -3.94 -1.12
CA PHE A 96 3.75 -4.43 -2.38
C PHE A 96 2.33 -4.93 -2.17
N VAL A 97 1.38 -4.33 -2.88
CA VAL A 97 0.01 -4.81 -2.97
C VAL A 97 -0.19 -5.46 -4.32
N ARG A 98 -0.72 -6.69 -4.33
CA ARG A 98 -1.03 -7.40 -5.57
C ARG A 98 -2.11 -6.62 -6.33
N ILE A 99 -1.84 -6.34 -7.59
CA ILE A 99 -2.79 -5.75 -8.52
C ILE A 99 -3.54 -6.92 -9.15
N PHE A 100 -4.80 -7.03 -8.80
CA PHE A 100 -5.68 -7.97 -9.45
C PHE A 100 -6.33 -7.33 -10.66
N LYS A 101 -6.50 -8.10 -11.73
CA LYS A 101 -7.30 -7.67 -12.88
C LYS A 101 -8.77 -8.00 -12.66
N ASP A 102 -9.63 -7.08 -13.04
CA ASP A 102 -11.07 -7.35 -13.16
C ASP A 102 -11.33 -8.19 -14.42
N CYS A 103 -12.42 -8.95 -14.42
CA CYS A 103 -12.84 -9.77 -15.55
C CYS A 103 -13.87 -9.01 -16.37
N THR A 104 -13.79 -9.10 -17.70
CA THR A 104 -14.82 -8.58 -18.60
C THR A 104 -15.51 -9.73 -19.31
N PHE A 105 -16.84 -9.81 -19.18
CA PHE A 105 -17.65 -10.85 -19.81
C PHE A 105 -18.99 -10.27 -20.29
N HIS A 106 -19.30 -10.43 -21.58
CA HIS A 106 -20.46 -9.84 -22.25
C HIS A 106 -20.66 -8.33 -21.95
N GLY A 107 -19.57 -7.54 -22.01
CA GLY A 107 -19.62 -6.10 -21.78
C GLY A 107 -19.83 -5.67 -20.32
N LYS A 108 -19.93 -6.63 -19.38
CA LYS A 108 -19.96 -6.37 -17.94
C LYS A 108 -18.58 -6.60 -17.32
N THR A 109 -18.19 -5.73 -16.39
CA THR A 109 -16.96 -5.85 -15.62
C THR A 109 -17.24 -6.41 -14.23
N TYR A 110 -16.52 -7.45 -13.86
CA TYR A 110 -16.61 -8.14 -12.58
C TYR A 110 -15.32 -7.93 -11.81
N LYS A 111 -15.42 -7.37 -10.59
CA LYS A 111 -14.26 -7.16 -9.74
C LYS A 111 -13.57 -8.48 -9.42
N ASN A 112 -12.25 -8.46 -9.35
CA ASN A 112 -11.51 -9.62 -8.88
C ASN A 112 -11.99 -10.09 -7.49
N GLY A 113 -12.05 -11.41 -7.29
CA GLY A 113 -12.53 -12.02 -6.05
C GLY A 113 -14.05 -12.03 -5.93
N LYS A 114 -14.78 -11.46 -6.90
CA LYS A 114 -16.23 -11.65 -6.99
C LYS A 114 -16.50 -13.10 -7.38
N THR A 115 -17.06 -13.84 -6.43
CA THR A 115 -17.54 -15.21 -6.60
C THR A 115 -19.01 -15.22 -6.98
N ALA A 116 -19.49 -16.34 -7.54
CA ALA A 116 -20.90 -16.66 -7.68
C ALA A 116 -21.74 -15.61 -8.42
N PHE A 117 -21.28 -15.18 -9.62
CA PHE A 117 -22.14 -14.39 -10.49
C PHE A 117 -22.62 -15.19 -11.69
N HIS A 118 -23.89 -14.94 -12.03
CA HIS A 118 -24.57 -15.53 -13.17
C HIS A 118 -24.40 -14.59 -14.37
N PRO A 119 -23.70 -14.99 -15.43
CA PRO A 119 -23.77 -14.28 -16.69
C PRO A 119 -25.19 -14.40 -17.29
N PRO A 120 -25.50 -13.65 -18.37
CA PRO A 120 -26.87 -13.56 -18.92
C PRO A 120 -27.51 -14.92 -19.24
N ASP A 121 -26.68 -15.91 -19.52
CA ASP A 121 -27.01 -17.29 -19.82
C ASP A 121 -27.53 -18.08 -18.60
N GLY A 122 -27.38 -17.60 -17.36
CA GLY A 122 -28.10 -18.07 -16.17
C GLY A 122 -27.81 -19.50 -15.69
N CYS A 123 -27.12 -20.32 -16.47
CA CYS A 123 -26.92 -21.74 -16.16
C CYS A 123 -25.68 -22.05 -15.32
N ARG A 124 -24.75 -21.09 -15.19
CA ARG A 124 -23.41 -21.35 -14.67
C ARG A 124 -22.96 -20.24 -13.73
N GLU A 125 -22.39 -20.64 -12.60
CA GLU A 125 -21.74 -19.71 -11.69
C GLU A 125 -20.26 -19.58 -12.04
N TYR A 126 -19.77 -18.34 -11.99
CA TYR A 126 -18.37 -18.03 -12.25
C TYR A 126 -17.77 -17.25 -11.08
N MET A 127 -16.46 -17.39 -10.92
CA MET A 127 -15.64 -16.48 -10.14
C MET A 127 -14.65 -15.75 -11.04
N CYS A 128 -14.37 -14.49 -10.70
CA CYS A 128 -13.30 -13.74 -11.32
C CYS A 128 -12.02 -13.86 -10.48
N ASN A 129 -10.99 -14.46 -11.04
CA ASN A 129 -9.68 -14.64 -10.42
C ASN A 129 -8.56 -14.08 -11.30
N ASP A 130 -8.03 -12.94 -10.91
CA ASP A 130 -6.97 -12.17 -11.56
C ASP A 130 -7.20 -11.95 -13.06
N GLY A 131 -8.40 -11.51 -13.42
CA GLY A 131 -8.82 -11.25 -14.79
C GLY A 131 -9.21 -12.51 -15.57
N LYS A 132 -9.20 -13.68 -14.93
CA LYS A 132 -9.67 -14.94 -15.51
C LYS A 132 -11.02 -15.31 -14.92
N MET A 133 -11.93 -15.69 -15.82
CA MET A 133 -13.21 -16.27 -15.48
C MET A 133 -13.03 -17.77 -15.23
N GLU A 134 -13.31 -18.22 -14.01
CA GLU A 134 -13.26 -19.63 -13.64
C GLU A 134 -14.68 -20.10 -13.31
N PHE A 135 -15.06 -21.26 -13.84
CA PHE A 135 -16.36 -21.86 -13.58
C PHE A 135 -16.36 -22.49 -12.18
N ILE A 136 -17.40 -22.19 -11.39
CA ILE A 136 -17.60 -22.81 -10.09
C ILE A 136 -18.45 -24.06 -10.34
N PHE A 137 -17.83 -25.24 -10.27
CA PHE A 137 -18.59 -26.49 -10.22
C PHE A 137 -19.32 -26.56 -8.88
N HIS A 138 -20.61 -26.23 -8.88
CA HIS A 138 -21.51 -26.69 -7.84
C HIS A 138 -21.84 -28.16 -8.13
N LEU A 139 -21.05 -29.08 -7.57
CA LEU A 139 -21.53 -30.44 -7.39
C LEU A 139 -22.75 -30.35 -6.48
N ARG A 140 -23.93 -30.69 -7.01
CA ARG A 140 -25.10 -30.88 -6.15
C ARG A 140 -24.75 -32.03 -5.19
N PRO A 141 -25.11 -31.96 -3.90
CA PRO A 141 -24.92 -33.08 -2.98
C PRO A 141 -25.51 -34.40 -3.53
N SER A 142 -26.56 -34.31 -4.35
CA SER A 142 -27.20 -35.44 -5.04
C SER A 142 -26.36 -36.08 -6.15
N GLU A 143 -25.35 -35.40 -6.70
CA GLU A 143 -24.45 -35.93 -7.74
C GLU A 143 -23.13 -36.48 -7.16
N LEU A 144 -22.81 -36.13 -5.92
CA LEU A 144 -21.67 -36.68 -5.16
C LEU A 144 -21.88 -38.15 -4.77
N LEU A 145 -23.13 -38.59 -4.60
CA LEU A 145 -23.46 -39.99 -4.33
C LEU A 145 -23.27 -40.92 -5.54
N SER A 146 -23.26 -40.40 -6.76
CA SER A 146 -23.15 -41.23 -7.98
C SER A 146 -21.71 -41.53 -8.39
N LEU A 147 -20.72 -40.86 -7.79
CA LEU A 147 -19.30 -41.01 -8.14
C LEU A 147 -18.55 -42.06 -7.29
N HIS A 148 -19.19 -42.66 -6.28
CA HIS A 148 -18.59 -43.67 -5.41
C HIS A 148 -19.19 -45.07 -5.57
N ALA A 149 -20.02 -45.30 -6.60
CA ALA A 149 -20.79 -46.54 -6.75
C ALA A 149 -20.30 -47.46 -7.90
N ASP A 150 -19.05 -47.32 -8.37
CA ASP A 150 -18.55 -48.14 -9.50
C ASP A 150 -17.10 -48.63 -9.32
N GLU A 151 -16.74 -49.01 -8.09
CA GLU A 151 -15.58 -49.88 -7.83
C GLU A 151 -16.00 -51.09 -6.97
N THR A 152 -16.91 -51.92 -7.48
CA THR A 152 -16.93 -53.34 -7.12
C THR A 152 -16.14 -54.10 -8.17
N PHE A 153 -14.84 -54.29 -7.90
CA PHE A 153 -14.05 -55.33 -8.56
C PHE A 153 -14.50 -56.69 -7.99
N ASP A 154 -14.91 -57.59 -8.88
CA ASP A 154 -15.01 -59.05 -8.66
C ASP A 154 -13.66 -59.64 -8.18
#